data_AF-A0ABD7PKB8-F1
#
_entry.id   AF-A0ABD7PKB8-F1
#
_cell.length_a   1.000
_cell.length_b   1.000
_cell.length_c   1.000
_cell.angle_alpha   90.00
_cell.angle_beta   90.00
_cell.angle_gamma   90.00
#
_symmetry.space_group_name_H-M   'P 1'
#
loop_
_entity.id
_entity.type
_entity.pdbx_description
1 polymer ?
#
loop_
_entity_poly.entity_id
_entity_poly.type
_entity_poly.pdbx_seq_one_letter_code
_entity_poly.pdbx_strand_id
1 'polypeptide(L)' 'MTSARLCAGVVKEIARAKGIVKDPSAIGRLTAFIARLYNRGMRDRGQLLAAAMQSVPTPTVTPPDGRG' A
#
# COMPACT_ATOMS: atom_id res chain seq x y z
N MET A 1 8.68 -8.11 17.92
CA MET A 1 7.45 -7.82 17.14
C MET A 1 7.59 -8.44 15.75
N THR A 2 6.68 -9.32 15.35
CA THR A 2 6.79 -10.14 14.13
C THR A 2 6.51 -9.31 12.87
N SER A 3 7.38 -9.40 11.85
CA SER A 3 7.26 -8.68 10.56
C SER A 3 5.87 -8.83 9.91
N ALA A 4 5.18 -9.94 10.15
CA ALA A 4 3.84 -10.21 9.62
C ALA A 4 2.77 -9.21 10.07
N ARG A 5 2.80 -8.73 11.32
CA ARG A 5 1.81 -7.75 11.83
C ARG A 5 2.00 -6.38 11.17
N LEU A 6 3.25 -6.01 10.91
CA LEU A 6 3.60 -4.73 10.29
C LEU A 6 3.18 -4.74 8.81
N CYS A 7 3.49 -5.82 8.08
CA CYS A 7 2.98 -6.03 6.72
C CYS A 7 1.44 -6.01 6.66
N ALA A 8 0.76 -6.76 7.52
CA ALA A 8 -0.70 -6.82 7.52
C ALA A 8 -1.37 -5.45 7.80
N GLY A 9 -0.77 -4.64 8.69
CA GLY A 9 -1.23 -3.28 8.97
C GLY A 9 -1.07 -2.34 7.78
N VAL A 10 0.08 -2.40 7.07
CA VAL A 10 0.34 -1.58 5.88
C VAL A 10 -0.55 -2.01 4.71
N VAL A 11 -0.71 -3.32 4.49
CA VAL A 11 -1.60 -3.88 3.46
C VAL A 11 -3.04 -3.42 3.68
N LYS A 12 -3.57 -3.51 4.91
CA LYS A 12 -4.92 -3.05 5.24
C LYS A 12 -5.09 -1.55 5.00
N GLU A 13 -4.14 -0.73 5.43
CA GLU A 13 -4.20 0.73 5.23
C GLU A 13 -4.24 1.09 3.75
N ILE A 14 -3.33 0.56 2.94
CA ILE A 14 -3.30 0.84 1.50
C ILE A 14 -4.54 0.28 0.81
N ALA A 15 -4.98 -0.92 1.22
CA ALA A 15 -6.17 -1.52 0.66
C ALA A 15 -7.43 -0.69 0.93
N ARG A 16 -7.52 -0.08 2.12
CA ARG A 16 -8.62 0.80 2.49
C ARG A 16 -8.51 2.16 1.78
N ALA A 17 -7.32 2.75 1.75
CA ALA A 17 -7.05 4.03 1.10
C ALA A 17 -7.30 3.99 -0.42
N LYS A 18 -7.00 2.87 -1.08
CA LYS A 18 -7.19 2.71 -2.52
C LYS A 18 -8.48 2.00 -2.91
N GLY A 19 -9.28 1.56 -1.94
CA GLY A 19 -10.52 0.80 -2.20
C GLY A 19 -10.30 -0.62 -2.74
N ILE A 20 -9.07 -1.12 -2.78
CA ILE A 20 -8.72 -2.47 -3.26
C ILE A 20 -8.95 -3.56 -2.19
N VAL A 21 -9.53 -3.23 -1.04
CA VAL A 21 -9.96 -4.20 -0.01
C VAL A 21 -10.84 -5.32 -0.56
N LYS A 22 -11.53 -5.06 -1.68
CA LYS A 22 -12.41 -6.00 -2.38
C LYS A 22 -11.69 -6.87 -3.40
N ASP A 23 -10.43 -6.55 -3.71
CA ASP A 23 -9.65 -7.16 -4.78
C ASP A 23 -8.52 -8.03 -4.17
N PRO A 24 -8.76 -9.35 -4.01
CA PRO A 24 -7.78 -10.24 -3.39
C PRO A 24 -6.49 -10.34 -4.22
N SER A 25 -6.56 -10.17 -5.54
CA SER A 25 -5.40 -10.16 -6.44
C SER A 25 -4.50 -8.95 -6.19
N ALA A 26 -5.08 -7.76 -6.02
CA ALA A 26 -4.35 -6.55 -5.68
C ALA A 26 -3.71 -6.64 -4.29
N ILE A 27 -4.43 -7.20 -3.30
CA ILE A 27 -3.89 -7.47 -1.96
C ILE A 27 -2.70 -8.44 -2.03
N GLY A 28 -2.80 -9.51 -2.83
CA GLY A 28 -1.72 -10.47 -3.00
C GLY A 28 -0.46 -9.82 -3.58
N ARG A 29 -0.61 -9.01 -4.65
CA ARG A 29 0.50 -8.26 -5.25
C ARG A 29 1.13 -7.27 -4.28
N LEU A 30 0.31 -6.54 -3.53
CA LEU A 30 0.76 -5.58 -2.52
C LEU A 30 1.57 -6.27 -1.42
N THR A 31 1.08 -7.41 -0.94
CA THR A 31 1.76 -8.21 0.10
C THR A 31 3.11 -8.72 -0.39
N ALA A 32 3.18 -9.25 -1.62
CA ALA A 32 4.43 -9.69 -2.23
C ALA A 32 5.42 -8.53 -2.44
N PHE A 33 4.92 -7.34 -2.80
CA PHE A 33 5.73 -6.15 -2.97
C PHE A 33 6.34 -5.66 -1.65
N ILE A 34 5.52 -5.59 -0.59
CA ILE A 34 5.96 -5.24 0.77
C ILE A 34 6.97 -6.27 1.28
N ALA A 35 6.74 -7.56 1.06
CA ALA A 35 7.69 -8.61 1.43
C ALA A 35 9.05 -8.43 0.72
N ARG A 36 9.06 -8.04 -0.56
CA ARG A 36 10.30 -7.75 -1.30
C ARG A 36 11.02 -6.52 -0.76
N LEU A 37 10.31 -5.44 -0.44
CA LEU A 37 10.90 -4.25 0.18
C LEU A 37 11.48 -4.57 1.57
N TYR A 38 10.78 -5.38 2.35
CA TYR A 38 11.25 -5.85 3.64
C TYR A 38 12.54 -6.67 3.53
N ASN A 39 12.61 -7.56 2.53
CA ASN A 39 13.82 -8.33 2.20
C ASN A 39 14.98 -7.44 1.74
N ARG A 40 14.70 -6.30 1.09
CA ARG A 40 15.70 -5.28 0.74
C ARG A 40 16.21 -4.46 1.93
N GLY A 41 15.70 -4.69 3.14
CA GLY A 41 16.10 -3.96 4.34
C GLY A 41 15.17 -2.81 4.71
N MET A 42 14.11 -2.54 3.93
CA MET A 42 13.09 -1.56 4.25
C MET A 42 12.14 -2.13 5.31
N ARG A 43 12.53 -2.00 6.59
CA ARG A 43 11.76 -2.49 7.76
C ARG A 43 10.90 -1.41 8.41
N ASP A 44 10.97 -0.18 7.90
CA ASP A 44 10.21 0.95 8.42
C ASP A 44 8.79 0.98 7.84
N ARG A 45 7.80 1.15 8.74
CA ARG A 45 6.38 1.17 8.37
C ARG A 45 6.06 2.34 7.42
N GLY A 46 6.63 3.51 7.67
CA GLY A 46 6.42 4.70 6.86
C GLY A 46 6.99 4.53 5.46
N GLN A 47 8.23 4.02 5.35
CA GLN A 47 8.85 3.76 4.05
C GLN A 47 8.11 2.70 3.24
N LEU A 48 7.72 1.58 3.87
CA LEU A 48 6.94 0.54 3.20
C LEU A 48 5.61 1.09 2.69
N LEU A 49 4.93 1.89 3.49
CA LEU A 49 3.65 2.49 3.14
C LEU A 49 3.81 3.48 1.99
N ALA A 50 4.79 4.38 2.04
CA ALA A 50 5.06 5.35 0.97
C ALA A 50 5.47 4.68 -0.35
N ALA A 51 6.35 3.67 -0.30
CA ALA A 51 6.79 2.93 -1.48
C ALA A 51 5.66 2.08 -2.08
N ALA A 52 4.87 1.41 -1.24
CA ALA A 52 3.76 0.59 -1.70
C ALA A 52 2.55 1.44 -2.17
N MET A 53 2.32 2.62 -1.59
CA MET A 53 1.32 3.58 -2.08
C MET A 53 1.65 4.12 -3.47
N GLN A 54 2.93 4.35 -3.77
CA GLN A 54 3.39 4.72 -5.12
C GLN A 54 3.24 3.58 -6.13
N SER A 55 3.44 2.33 -5.68
CA SER A 55 3.42 1.17 -6.58
C SER A 55 2.02 0.69 -6.97
N VAL A 56 1.00 0.98 -6.15
CA VAL A 56 -0.39 0.77 -6.59
C VAL A 56 -0.81 2.03 -7.34
N PRO A 57 -1.24 1.97 -8.61
CA PRO A 57 -1.88 3.11 -9.22
C PRO A 57 -3.19 3.39 -8.46
N THR A 58 -3.27 4.51 -7.75
CA THR A 58 -4.57 5.01 -7.30
C THR A 58 -5.36 5.31 -8.58
N PRO A 59 -6.63 4.88 -8.72
CA PRO A 59 -7.48 5.52 -9.71
C PRO A 59 -7.46 7.00 -9.36
N THR A 60 -6.99 7.78 -10.31
CA THR A 60 -6.85 9.23 -10.29
C THR A 60 -8.07 9.84 -9.60
N VAL A 61 -7.94 10.27 -8.34
CA VAL A 61 -8.80 11.32 -7.83
C VAL A 61 -8.33 12.56 -8.57
N THR A 62 -8.98 12.82 -9.70
CA THR A 62 -8.97 14.14 -10.33
C THR A 62 -9.35 15.12 -9.22
N PRO A 63 -8.52 16.10 -8.87
CA PRO A 63 -8.98 17.22 -8.07
C PRO A 63 -10.22 17.79 -8.79
N PRO A 64 -11.35 18.03 -8.12
CA PRO A 64 -12.42 18.78 -8.76
C PRO A 64 -11.80 20.13 -9.12
N ASP A 65 -11.70 20.37 -10.44
CA ASP A 65 -11.55 21.70 -11.01
C ASP A 65 -12.64 22.56 -10.37
N GLY A 66 -12.22 23.36 -9.38
CA GLY A 66 -13.07 24.18 -8.56
C GLY A 66 -12.62 25.62 -8.72
N ARG A 67 -13.08 26.23 -9.81
CA ARG A 67 -12.97 27.67 -10.12
C ARG A 67 -13.19 28.57 -8.90
N GLY A 68 -12.43 29.66 -8.86
CA GLY A 68 -12.68 30.87 -8.09
C GLY A 68 -11.74 31.97 -8.56
#